data_AF-A0A1V5B0B5-F1
#
_entry.id   AF-A0A1V5B0B5-F1
#
_cell.length_a   1.000
_cell.length_b   1.000
_cell.length_c   1.000
_cell.angle_alpha   90.00
_cell.angle_beta   90.00
_cell.angle_gamma   90.00
#
_symmetry.space_group_name_H-M   'P 1'
#
loop_
_entity.id
_entity.type
_entity.pdbx_description
1 polymer ?
#
loop_
_entity_poly.entity_id
_entity_poly.type
_entity_poly.pdbx_seq_one_letter_code
_entity_poly.pdbx_strand_id
1 'polypeptide(L)'
;MANGSSSYLSPAIILVAVLVVVFMAVFLAGTNRSEFENPMDISAFEQALHDEGLQTCIQGDVNWMTTPGFVRGLFYDISTNCSTFDPNRPEARVWVLEFSNIEARDAAVRNFETSRRHIGSAIVWVKGSMVILVDGSQRTEVVSALREAMASIEA
;
A
#
# COMPACT_ATOMS: atom_id res chain seq x y z
N MET A 1 34.52 -36.34 -39.74
CA MET A 1 35.30 -35.95 -38.55
C MET A 1 34.95 -34.51 -38.24
N ALA A 2 34.15 -34.27 -37.19
CA ALA A 2 33.71 -32.93 -36.81
C ALA A 2 34.59 -32.43 -35.65
N ASN A 3 35.34 -31.36 -35.89
CA ASN A 3 36.15 -30.69 -34.88
C ASN A 3 35.23 -29.85 -33.98
N GLY A 4 35.07 -30.26 -32.73
CA GLY A 4 34.41 -29.46 -31.71
C GLY A 4 35.34 -28.36 -31.21
N SER A 5 35.09 -27.12 -31.59
CA SER A 5 35.74 -25.96 -30.98
C SER A 5 35.15 -25.70 -29.60
N SER A 6 35.89 -26.06 -28.55
CA SER A 6 35.60 -25.64 -27.18
C SER A 6 35.82 -24.13 -27.06
N SER A 7 34.73 -23.37 -27.08
CA SER A 7 34.73 -21.93 -26.81
C SER A 7 34.98 -21.69 -25.32
N TYR A 8 36.23 -21.48 -24.94
CA TYR A 8 36.56 -21.00 -23.61
C TYR A 8 36.15 -19.53 -23.50
N LEU A 9 35.07 -19.25 -22.77
CA LEU A 9 34.70 -17.88 -22.39
C LEU A 9 35.82 -17.30 -21.52
N SER A 10 36.34 -16.14 -21.93
CA SER A 10 37.40 -15.44 -21.21
C SER A 10 36.96 -15.19 -19.76
N PRO A 11 37.81 -15.43 -18.74
CA PRO A 11 37.45 -15.25 -17.33
C PRO A 11 36.98 -13.82 -17.01
N ALA A 12 37.39 -12.83 -17.80
CA ALA A 12 36.91 -11.45 -17.71
C ALA A 12 35.40 -11.33 -18.01
N ILE A 13 34.88 -12.10 -18.95
CA ILE A 13 33.45 -12.08 -19.32
C ILE A 13 32.60 -12.67 -18.20
N ILE A 14 33.08 -13.74 -17.56
CA ILE A 14 32.40 -14.38 -16.42
C ILE A 14 32.32 -13.42 -15.24
N LEU A 15 33.42 -12.71 -14.93
CA LEU A 15 33.46 -11.73 -13.84
C LEU A 15 32.45 -10.59 -14.05
N VAL A 16 32.39 -10.04 -15.28
CA VAL A 16 31.45 -8.97 -15.61
C VAL A 16 30.01 -9.44 -15.50
N ALA A 17 29.69 -10.64 -16.00
CA ALA A 17 28.35 -11.20 -15.88
C ALA A 17 27.91 -11.39 -14.42
N VAL A 18 28.81 -11.87 -13.55
CA VAL A 18 28.54 -12.02 -12.12
C VAL A 18 28.30 -10.66 -11.46
N LEU A 19 29.11 -9.66 -11.76
CA LEU A 19 28.94 -8.30 -11.23
C LEU A 19 27.60 -7.69 -11.64
N VAL A 20 27.18 -7.88 -12.89
CA VAL A 20 25.87 -7.39 -13.37
C VAL A 20 24.71 -8.07 -12.62
N VAL A 21 24.78 -9.39 -12.41
CA VAL A 21 23.74 -10.13 -11.67
C VAL A 21 23.67 -9.69 -10.22
N VAL A 22 24.82 -9.52 -9.55
CA VAL A 22 24.88 -9.05 -8.15
C VAL A 22 24.34 -7.61 -8.05
N PHE A 23 24.73 -6.73 -8.97
CA PHE A 23 24.23 -5.37 -9.00
C PHE A 23 22.71 -5.34 -9.22
N MET A 24 22.17 -6.14 -10.15
CA MET A 24 20.73 -6.28 -10.33
C MET A 24 20.03 -6.78 -9.06
N ALA A 25 20.61 -7.78 -8.39
CA ALA A 25 20.04 -8.33 -7.16
C ALA A 25 20.00 -7.29 -6.03
N VAL A 26 21.04 -6.47 -5.88
CA VAL A 26 21.09 -5.40 -4.87
C VAL A 26 20.08 -4.29 -5.19
N PHE A 27 19.94 -3.90 -6.46
CA PHE A 27 18.97 -2.88 -6.86
C PHE A 27 17.52 -3.37 -6.73
N LEU A 28 17.26 -4.66 -6.97
CA LEU A 28 15.94 -5.26 -6.78
C LEU A 28 15.61 -5.44 -5.29
N ALA A 29 16.60 -5.77 -4.46
CA ALA A 29 16.42 -5.87 -3.01
C ALA A 29 16.34 -4.52 -2.30
N GLY A 30 16.90 -3.46 -2.89
CA GLY A 30 16.98 -2.11 -2.31
C GLY A 30 15.79 -1.18 -2.59
N THR A 31 14.65 -1.69 -3.03
CA THR A 31 13.45 -0.86 -3.07
C THR A 31 12.94 -0.67 -1.64
N ASN A 32 13.11 0.56 -1.11
CA ASN A 32 12.63 1.06 0.19
C ASN A 32 11.12 0.80 0.37
N ARG A 33 10.72 -0.44 0.60
CA ARG A 33 9.42 -0.77 1.16
C ARG A 33 9.52 -0.39 2.64
N SER A 34 8.59 0.42 3.11
CA SER A 34 8.42 0.74 4.53
C SER A 34 8.64 -0.53 5.35
N GLU A 35 9.61 -0.46 6.27
CA GLU A 35 9.98 -1.59 7.12
C GLU A 35 8.73 -2.13 7.80
N PHE A 36 8.44 -3.41 7.58
CA PHE A 36 7.20 -4.03 8.05
C PHE A 36 7.01 -3.85 9.57
N GLU A 37 8.12 -3.83 10.31
CA GLU A 37 8.14 -3.72 11.78
C GLU A 37 7.83 -2.32 12.32
N ASN A 38 7.72 -1.30 11.46
CA ASN A 38 7.36 0.05 11.87
C ASN A 38 5.93 0.39 11.41
N PRO A 39 4.89 -0.11 12.11
CA PRO A 39 3.51 0.20 11.78
C PRO A 39 3.24 1.69 11.91
N MET A 40 2.36 2.20 11.04
CA MET A 40 1.84 3.56 11.18
C MET A 40 1.06 3.70 12.50
N ASP A 41 1.29 4.81 13.20
CA ASP A 41 0.44 5.19 14.33
C ASP A 41 -0.91 5.68 13.80
N ILE A 42 -1.99 5.01 14.20
CA ILE A 42 -3.36 5.37 13.77
C ILE A 42 -3.74 6.77 14.26
N SER A 43 -3.25 7.19 15.43
CA SER A 43 -3.52 8.53 15.94
C SER A 43 -2.84 9.61 15.08
N ALA A 44 -1.63 9.32 14.57
CA ALA A 44 -0.94 10.20 13.62
C ALA A 44 -1.68 10.27 12.27
N PHE A 45 -2.25 9.15 11.83
CA PHE A 45 -3.11 9.13 10.64
C PHE A 45 -4.38 9.97 10.82
N GLU A 46 -5.11 9.80 11.92
CA GLU A 46 -6.30 10.59 12.23
C GLU A 46 -5.98 12.08 12.36
N GLN A 47 -4.84 12.42 12.97
CA GLN A 47 -4.36 13.80 13.06
C GLN A 47 -4.05 14.38 11.67
N ALA A 48 -3.35 13.64 10.81
CA ALA A 48 -3.02 14.09 9.46
C ALA A 48 -4.29 14.32 8.61
N LEU A 49 -5.32 13.48 8.76
CA LEU A 49 -6.63 13.74 8.13
C LEU A 49 -7.22 15.08 8.61
N HIS A 50 -7.22 15.30 9.93
CA HIS A 50 -7.75 16.52 10.52
C HIS A 50 -6.99 17.78 10.07
N ASP A 51 -5.66 17.71 10.00
CA ASP A 51 -4.81 18.83 9.59
C ASP A 51 -5.07 19.24 8.13
N GLU A 52 -5.46 18.30 7.27
CA GLU A 52 -5.88 18.54 5.89
C GLU A 52 -7.37 18.88 5.74
N GLY A 53 -8.05 19.18 6.86
CA GLY A 53 -9.46 19.61 6.88
C GLY A 53 -10.46 18.49 6.61
N LEU A 54 -10.05 17.22 6.71
CA LEU A 54 -10.94 16.07 6.64
C LEU A 54 -11.48 15.73 8.03
N GLN A 55 -12.75 15.32 8.08
CA GLN A 55 -13.43 14.90 9.29
C GLN A 55 -13.84 13.44 9.18
N THR A 56 -13.65 12.69 10.26
CA THR A 56 -14.17 11.33 10.41
C THR A 56 -15.63 11.40 10.83
N CYS A 57 -16.54 11.06 9.92
CA CYS A 57 -17.99 11.13 10.17
C CYS A 57 -18.55 9.81 10.72
N ILE A 58 -18.02 8.68 10.26
CA ILE A 58 -18.31 7.35 10.80
C ILE A 58 -17.00 6.61 10.98
N GLN A 59 -16.91 5.85 12.06
CA GLN A 59 -15.85 4.89 12.30
C GLN A 59 -16.45 3.54 12.72
N GLY A 60 -15.79 2.46 12.33
CA GLY A 60 -16.12 1.14 12.87
C GLY A 60 -15.05 0.10 12.60
N ASP A 61 -15.22 -1.08 13.19
CA ASP A 61 -14.30 -2.19 13.02
C ASP A 61 -14.53 -2.90 11.69
N VAL A 62 -13.44 -3.33 11.06
CA VAL A 62 -13.45 -4.21 9.89
C VAL A 62 -13.25 -5.64 10.37
N ASN A 63 -14.14 -6.53 9.96
CA ASN A 63 -14.01 -7.96 10.23
C ASN A 63 -13.63 -8.72 8.97
N TRP A 64 -12.33 -8.96 8.79
CA TRP A 64 -11.76 -9.79 7.73
C TRP A 64 -11.08 -11.05 8.27
N MET A 65 -11.70 -11.71 9.24
CA MET A 65 -11.13 -12.89 9.89
C MET A 65 -10.85 -14.07 8.94
N THR A 66 -11.45 -14.07 7.74
CA THR A 66 -11.18 -15.08 6.70
C THR A 66 -9.96 -14.76 5.84
N THR A 67 -9.43 -13.54 5.92
CA THR A 67 -8.25 -13.10 5.16
C THR A 67 -6.99 -13.56 5.90
N PRO A 68 -6.11 -14.37 5.27
CA PRO A 68 -4.90 -14.84 5.92
C PRO A 68 -4.04 -13.70 6.46
N GLY A 69 -3.61 -13.83 7.71
CA GLY A 69 -2.73 -12.87 8.39
C GLY A 69 -3.37 -11.54 8.76
N PHE A 70 -4.69 -11.35 8.59
CA PHE A 70 -5.39 -10.18 9.11
C PHE A 70 -5.37 -10.18 10.65
N VAL A 71 -4.98 -9.05 11.25
CA VAL A 71 -4.91 -8.86 12.70
C VAL A 71 -6.12 -8.06 13.19
N ARG A 72 -6.31 -6.87 12.63
CA ARG A 72 -7.41 -5.97 12.94
C ARG A 72 -7.58 -4.96 11.82
N GLY A 73 -8.70 -4.25 11.81
CA GLY A 73 -8.89 -3.15 10.88
C GLY A 73 -9.98 -2.21 11.32
N LEU A 74 -9.87 -0.98 10.85
CA LEU A 74 -10.86 0.08 11.05
C LEU A 74 -11.29 0.60 9.68
N PHE A 75 -12.52 1.08 9.60
CA PHE A 75 -12.96 1.90 8.49
C PHE A 75 -13.38 3.27 8.99
N TYR A 76 -13.17 4.27 8.13
CA TYR A 76 -13.51 5.66 8.35
C TYR A 76 -14.28 6.16 7.14
N ASP A 77 -15.51 6.65 7.35
CA ASP A 77 -16.16 7.47 6.33
C ASP A 77 -15.77 8.91 6.58
N ILE A 78 -15.10 9.50 5.61
CA ILE A 78 -14.52 10.82 5.71
C ILE A 78 -15.21 11.79 4.76
N SER A 79 -15.30 13.04 5.21
CA SER A 79 -15.84 14.15 4.44
C SER A 79 -15.18 15.45 4.89
N THR A 80 -15.24 16.48 4.06
CA THR A 80 -14.88 17.84 4.48
C THR A 80 -15.90 18.43 5.47
N ASN A 81 -17.12 17.88 5.53
CA ASN A 81 -18.17 18.35 6.43
C ASN A 81 -19.15 17.24 6.84
N CYS A 82 -19.06 16.80 8.10
CA CYS A 82 -19.96 15.76 8.62
C CYS A 82 -21.41 16.21 8.84
N SER A 83 -21.72 17.50 8.82
CA SER A 83 -23.12 17.97 8.95
C SER A 83 -23.98 17.69 7.72
N THR A 84 -23.35 17.52 6.54
CA THR A 84 -24.01 17.22 5.27
C THR A 84 -23.74 15.79 4.79
N PHE A 85 -23.15 14.95 5.64
CA PHE A 85 -22.73 13.60 5.30
C PHE A 85 -23.91 12.65 5.10
N ASP A 86 -23.91 11.88 4.00
CA ASP A 86 -24.85 10.79 3.73
C ASP A 86 -24.14 9.43 3.90
N PRO A 87 -24.50 8.60 4.90
CA PRO A 87 -23.91 7.28 5.12
C PRO A 87 -24.03 6.33 3.92
N ASN A 88 -25.00 6.54 3.03
CA ASN A 88 -25.19 5.71 1.85
C ASN A 88 -24.33 6.17 0.67
N ARG A 89 -23.72 7.36 0.77
CA ARG A 89 -22.90 7.98 -0.27
C ARG A 89 -21.71 8.71 0.37
N PRO A 90 -20.80 7.98 1.05
CA PRO A 90 -19.62 8.60 1.64
C PRO A 90 -18.76 9.26 0.55
N GLU A 91 -18.19 10.42 0.87
CA GLU A 91 -17.32 11.13 -0.07
C GLU A 91 -16.05 10.30 -0.33
N ALA A 92 -15.45 9.78 0.75
CA ALA A 92 -14.52 8.67 0.69
C ALA A 92 -14.71 7.75 1.91
N ARG A 93 -14.48 6.46 1.70
CA ARG A 93 -14.37 5.46 2.76
C ARG A 93 -12.95 4.93 2.77
N VAL A 94 -12.28 5.10 3.89
CA VAL A 94 -10.92 4.64 4.12
C VAL A 94 -10.96 3.38 4.97
N TRP A 95 -10.19 2.36 4.61
CA TRP A 95 -9.97 1.21 5.47
C TRP A 95 -8.50 1.12 5.84
N VAL A 96 -8.22 0.97 7.14
CA VAL A 96 -6.88 0.80 7.68
C VAL A 96 -6.81 -0.61 8.25
N LEU A 97 -5.94 -1.43 7.68
CA LEU A 97 -5.93 -2.88 7.89
C LEU A 97 -4.55 -3.32 8.32
N GLU A 98 -4.44 -3.98 9.47
CA GLU A 98 -3.19 -4.48 9.99
C GLU A 98 -3.03 -5.98 9.69
N PHE A 99 -1.82 -6.37 9.31
CA PHE A 99 -1.45 -7.75 9.01
C PHE A 99 -0.31 -8.24 9.89
N SER A 100 -0.26 -9.55 10.13
CA SER A 100 0.73 -10.17 11.01
C SER A 100 2.09 -10.41 10.34
N ASN A 101 2.14 -10.42 9.00
CA ASN A 101 3.38 -10.59 8.24
C ASN A 101 3.29 -9.93 6.86
N ILE A 102 4.46 -9.71 6.25
CA ILE A 102 4.62 -9.02 4.97
C ILE A 102 3.98 -9.79 3.81
N GLU A 103 4.06 -11.12 3.83
CA GLU A 103 3.49 -11.96 2.78
C GLU A 103 1.97 -11.82 2.70
N ALA A 104 1.30 -11.83 3.85
CA ALA A 104 -0.15 -11.65 3.98
C ALA A 104 -0.59 -10.26 3.55
N ARG A 105 0.10 -9.21 4.04
CA ARG A 105 -0.14 -7.81 3.66
C ARG A 105 -0.05 -7.63 2.15
N ASP A 106 1.05 -8.08 1.56
CA ASP A 106 1.30 -7.92 0.13
C ASP A 106 0.35 -8.80 -0.71
N ALA A 107 -0.05 -9.97 -0.21
CA ALA A 107 -1.08 -10.78 -0.85
C ALA A 107 -2.44 -10.09 -0.85
N ALA A 108 -2.82 -9.44 0.26
CA ALA A 108 -4.04 -8.66 0.34
C ALA A 108 -4.02 -7.49 -0.66
N VAL A 109 -2.93 -6.72 -0.72
CA VAL A 109 -2.76 -5.63 -1.69
C VAL A 109 -2.91 -6.13 -3.13
N ARG A 110 -2.19 -7.20 -3.51
CA ARG A 110 -2.32 -7.81 -4.84
C ARG A 110 -3.76 -8.27 -5.13
N ASN A 111 -4.44 -8.84 -4.15
CA ASN A 111 -5.84 -9.25 -4.31
C ASN A 111 -6.74 -8.03 -4.54
N PHE A 112 -6.51 -6.89 -3.87
CA PHE A 112 -7.25 -5.65 -4.16
C PHE A 112 -7.01 -5.15 -5.57
N GLU A 113 -5.75 -5.04 -5.98
CA GLU A 113 -5.36 -4.55 -7.31
C GLU A 113 -5.91 -5.42 -8.44
N THR A 114 -5.99 -6.74 -8.22
CA THR A 114 -6.47 -7.69 -9.23
C THR A 114 -7.99 -7.84 -9.23
N SER A 115 -8.64 -7.79 -8.07
CA SER A 115 -10.09 -8.03 -7.95
C SER A 115 -10.93 -6.80 -8.27
N ARG A 116 -10.42 -5.57 -8.03
CA ARG A 116 -11.21 -4.33 -8.16
C ARG A 116 -11.15 -3.67 -9.54
N ARG A 117 -10.61 -4.32 -10.58
CA ARG A 117 -10.55 -3.77 -11.96
C ARG A 117 -11.92 -3.37 -12.58
N HIS A 118 -13.05 -3.58 -11.91
CA HIS A 118 -14.39 -3.21 -12.38
C HIS A 118 -15.13 -2.21 -11.48
N ILE A 119 -14.57 -1.80 -10.33
CA ILE A 119 -15.25 -0.93 -9.36
C ILE A 119 -14.29 0.19 -8.91
N GLY A 120 -14.21 1.25 -9.72
CA GLY A 120 -13.58 2.54 -9.36
C GLY A 120 -12.07 2.53 -9.13
N SER A 121 -11.48 3.73 -9.11
CA SER A 121 -10.06 3.99 -8.89
C SER A 121 -9.68 3.87 -7.41
N ALA A 122 -9.84 2.70 -6.80
CA ALA A 122 -9.43 2.51 -5.40
C ALA A 122 -7.93 2.86 -5.24
N ILE A 123 -7.61 3.67 -4.23
CA ILE A 123 -6.23 4.06 -3.92
C ILE A 123 -5.74 3.17 -2.79
N VAL A 124 -4.49 2.70 -2.89
CA VAL A 124 -3.88 1.80 -1.92
C VAL A 124 -2.53 2.37 -1.48
N TRP A 125 -2.33 2.46 -0.16
CA TRP A 125 -1.04 2.74 0.45
C TRP A 125 -0.64 1.62 1.41
N VAL A 126 0.66 1.45 1.59
CA VAL A 126 1.25 0.44 2.47
C VAL A 126 2.23 1.11 3.42
N LYS A 127 2.04 0.91 4.73
CA LYS A 127 2.84 1.52 5.81
C LYS A 127 3.08 0.52 6.93
N GLY A 128 4.32 0.02 7.04
CA GLY A 128 4.68 -1.03 7.98
C GLY A 128 3.77 -2.25 7.83
N SER A 129 3.18 -2.72 8.90
CA SER A 129 2.22 -3.83 8.87
C SER A 129 0.84 -3.48 8.29
N MET A 130 0.60 -2.20 7.97
CA MET A 130 -0.72 -1.70 7.59
C MET A 130 -0.90 -1.51 6.08
N VAL A 131 -2.14 -1.71 5.64
CA VAL A 131 -2.66 -1.37 4.32
C VAL A 131 -3.77 -0.35 4.50
N ILE A 132 -3.69 0.74 3.75
CA ILE A 132 -4.69 1.80 3.73
C ILE A 132 -5.34 1.78 2.36
N LEU A 133 -6.64 1.54 2.33
CA LEU A 133 -7.44 1.46 1.12
C LEU A 133 -8.41 2.64 1.10
N VAL A 134 -8.72 3.19 -0.07
CA VAL A 134 -9.76 4.21 -0.23
C VAL A 134 -10.70 3.85 -1.35
N ASP A 135 -12.01 3.83 -1.05
CA ASP A 135 -13.08 3.77 -2.05
C ASP A 135 -14.15 4.85 -1.85
N GLY A 136 -15.22 4.80 -2.64
CA GLY A 136 -16.33 5.74 -2.60
C GLY A 136 -16.42 6.63 -3.84
N SER A 137 -17.16 7.74 -3.70
CA SER A 137 -17.40 8.69 -4.81
C SER A 137 -16.15 9.46 -5.25
N GLN A 138 -15.10 9.46 -4.41
CA GLN A 138 -13.78 10.02 -4.71
C GLN A 138 -13.86 11.46 -5.23
N ARG A 139 -14.60 12.32 -4.51
CA ARG A 139 -14.59 13.75 -4.79
C ARG A 139 -13.15 14.26 -4.81
N THR A 140 -12.78 14.97 -5.87
CA THR A 140 -11.39 15.37 -6.14
C THR A 140 -10.76 16.12 -4.95
N GLU A 141 -11.54 16.97 -4.27
CA GLU A 141 -11.10 17.71 -3.07
C GLU A 141 -10.70 16.78 -1.92
N VAL A 142 -11.52 15.75 -1.63
CA VAL A 142 -11.27 14.78 -0.56
C VAL A 142 -10.07 13.90 -0.89
N VAL A 143 -9.96 13.46 -2.15
CA VAL A 143 -8.82 12.65 -2.62
C VAL A 143 -7.51 13.44 -2.57
N SER A 144 -7.55 14.73 -2.91
CA SER A 144 -6.37 15.60 -2.82
C SER A 144 -5.92 15.74 -1.37
N ALA A 145 -6.83 16.10 -0.47
CA ALA A 145 -6.55 16.23 0.96
C ALA A 145 -6.04 14.90 1.56
N LEU A 146 -6.62 13.76 1.16
CA LEU A 146 -6.13 12.43 1.55
C LEU A 146 -4.69 12.18 1.10
N ARG A 147 -4.31 12.58 -0.11
CA ARG A 147 -2.94 12.41 -0.60
C ARG A 147 -1.94 13.24 0.20
N GLU A 148 -2.29 14.48 0.52
CA GLU A 148 -1.46 15.35 1.36
C GLU A 148 -1.33 14.79 2.78
N ALA A 149 -2.44 14.32 3.37
CA ALA A 149 -2.45 13.67 4.68
C ALA A 149 -1.57 12.42 4.69
N MET A 150 -1.63 11.61 3.62
CA MET A 150 -0.75 10.44 3.51
C MET A 150 0.71 10.82 3.34
N ALA A 151 1.01 11.89 2.60
CA ALA A 151 2.36 12.39 2.38
C ALA A 151 3.01 12.92 3.67
N SER A 152 2.24 13.58 4.54
CA SER A 152 2.75 14.13 5.80
C SER A 152 3.14 13.06 6.82
N ILE A 153 2.51 11.87 6.76
CA ILE A 153 2.85 10.72 7.61
C ILE A 153 4.11 10.00 7.09
N GLU A 154 4.55 10.26 5.85
CA GLU A 154 5.80 9.66 5.32
C GLU A 154 7.06 10.47 5.65
N ALA A 155 6.91 11.71 6.10
CA ALA A 155 7.99 12.66 6.38
C ALA A 155 8.59 12.49 7.78
#